data_AF-A0A225WDL2-F1
#
_entry.id   AF-A0A225WDL2-F1
#
_cell.length_a   1.000
_cell.length_b   1.000
_cell.length_c   1.000
_cell.angle_alpha   90.00
_cell.angle_beta   90.00
_cell.angle_gamma   90.00
#
_symmetry.space_group_name_H-M   'P 1'
#
loop_
_entity.id
_entity.type
_entity.pdbx_description
1 polymer ?
#
loop_
_entity_poly.entity_id
_entity_poly.type
_entity_poly.pdbx_seq_one_letter_code
_entity_poly.pdbx_strand_id
1 'polypeptide(L)'
;MFKEMHIMNVYTPASNPEAREKYFTRLRDWQIAQIPFSIIAGDYNCVEASSLDRFGQIRPERTERETLSRIVQDGPLADARVLQGSALSELGLSLLNMAMRGCQ
;
A
#
# COMPACT_ATOMS: atom_id res chain seq x y z
N MET A 1 19.52 -18.46 6.69
CA MET A 1 20.37 -17.29 6.39
C MET A 1 19.48 -16.07 6.35
N PHE A 2 19.74 -15.07 7.18
CA PHE A 2 18.96 -13.83 7.17
C PHE A 2 19.37 -12.99 5.95
N LYS A 3 18.38 -12.45 5.25
CA LYS A 3 18.61 -11.53 4.13
C LYS A 3 18.66 -10.10 4.68
N GLU A 4 19.56 -9.30 4.13
CA GLU A 4 19.54 -7.85 4.38
C GLU A 4 18.22 -7.28 3.83
N MET A 5 17.55 -6.46 4.64
CA MET A 5 16.27 -5.83 4.29
C MET A 5 16.41 -4.32 4.37
N HIS A 6 15.86 -3.64 3.37
CA HIS A 6 15.84 -2.18 3.33
C HIS A 6 14.45 -1.68 3.71
N ILE A 7 14.35 -0.98 4.84
CA ILE A 7 13.06 -0.48 5.33
C ILE A 7 13.03 1.03 5.18
N MET A 8 12.06 1.53 4.44
CA MET A 8 11.79 2.95 4.27
C MET A 8 10.47 3.30 4.95
N ASN A 9 10.53 4.23 5.89
CA ASN A 9 9.33 4.83 6.47
C ASN A 9 8.93 6.08 5.68
N VAL A 10 7.66 6.18 5.29
CA VAL A 10 7.12 7.28 4.49
C VAL A 10 6.14 8.09 5.33
N TYR A 11 6.20 9.41 5.24
CA TYR A 11 5.19 10.29 5.80
C TYR A 11 4.89 11.40 4.80
N THR A 12 3.74 11.30 4.16
CA THR A 12 3.38 12.17 3.03
C THR A 12 2.55 13.39 3.49
N PRO A 13 2.51 14.48 2.70
CA PRO A 13 1.69 15.64 3.03
C PRO A 13 0.19 15.31 3.13
N ALA A 14 -0.43 15.60 4.28
CA ALA A 14 -1.83 15.29 4.55
C ALA A 14 -2.82 16.20 3.79
N SER A 15 -2.64 17.52 3.93
CA SER A 15 -3.65 18.53 3.57
C SER A 15 -3.47 19.17 2.19
N ASN A 16 -2.38 18.87 1.48
CA ASN A 16 -2.13 19.41 0.14
C ASN A 16 -2.02 18.28 -0.92
N PRO A 17 -3.11 18.02 -1.66
CA PRO A 17 -3.17 17.10 -2.78
C PRO A 17 -2.00 17.17 -3.78
N GLU A 18 -1.67 18.36 -4.26
CA GLU A 18 -0.65 18.55 -5.29
C GLU A 18 0.76 18.31 -4.73
N ALA A 19 1.02 18.77 -3.50
CA ALA A 19 2.29 18.50 -2.83
C ALA A 19 2.48 17.00 -2.59
N ARG A 20 1.40 16.28 -2.28
CA ARG A 20 1.41 14.82 -2.11
C ARG A 20 1.66 14.10 -3.44
N GLU A 21 1.05 14.52 -4.55
CA GLU A 21 1.34 13.94 -5.86
C GLU A 21 2.81 14.15 -6.26
N LYS A 22 3.34 15.37 -6.07
CA LYS A 22 4.76 15.67 -6.30
C LYS A 22 5.69 14.83 -5.41
N TYR A 23 5.28 14.54 -4.17
CA TYR A 23 6.01 13.65 -3.29
C TYR A 23 6.10 12.24 -3.89
N PHE A 24 4.99 11.69 -4.38
CA PHE A 24 4.99 10.36 -5.01
C PHE A 24 5.81 10.32 -6.29
N THR A 25 5.77 11.37 -7.13
CA THR A 25 6.65 11.45 -8.29
C THR A 25 8.12 11.35 -7.87
N ARG A 26 8.54 12.11 -6.85
CA ARG A 26 9.92 12.06 -6.36
C ARG A 26 10.27 10.70 -5.73
N LEU A 27 9.33 10.09 -5.01
CA LEU A 27 9.52 8.76 -4.43
C LEU A 27 9.77 7.71 -5.51
N ARG A 28 9.09 7.80 -6.65
CA ARG A 28 9.33 6.93 -7.81
C ARG A 28 10.75 7.10 -8.35
N ASP A 29 11.26 8.33 -8.42
CA ASP A 29 12.59 8.64 -8.93
C ASP A 29 13.72 8.06 -8.06
N TRP A 30 13.42 7.69 -6.81
CA TRP A 30 14.39 7.05 -5.91
C TRP A 30 14.69 5.58 -6.28
N GLN A 31 14.03 5.04 -7.31
CA GLN A 31 14.28 3.70 -7.84
C GLN A 31 14.22 2.60 -6.77
N ILE A 32 13.40 2.79 -5.73
CA ILE A 32 13.30 1.87 -4.58
C ILE A 32 12.89 0.46 -5.02
N ALA A 33 12.10 0.39 -6.09
CA ALA A 33 11.79 -0.81 -6.86
C ALA A 33 13.00 -1.69 -7.22
N GLN A 34 14.18 -1.10 -7.42
CA GLN A 34 15.39 -1.82 -7.83
C GLN A 34 16.21 -2.33 -6.64
N ILE A 35 15.87 -1.92 -5.42
CA ILE A 35 16.58 -2.33 -4.22
C ILE A 35 15.98 -3.67 -3.74
N PRO A 36 16.74 -4.78 -3.73
CA PRO A 36 16.25 -6.09 -3.30
C PRO A 36 15.75 -6.08 -1.85
N PHE A 37 14.69 -6.83 -1.56
CA PHE A 37 14.14 -6.99 -0.19
C PHE A 37 13.78 -5.65 0.47
N SER A 38 13.20 -4.74 -0.31
CA SER A 38 12.74 -3.44 0.17
C SER A 38 11.32 -3.49 0.71
N ILE A 39 11.10 -2.80 1.83
CA ILE A 39 9.80 -2.58 2.44
C ILE A 39 9.58 -1.08 2.53
N ILE A 40 8.48 -0.61 1.96
CA ILE A 40 8.06 0.78 2.06
C ILE A 40 6.77 0.80 2.89
N ALA A 41 6.81 1.46 4.05
CA ALA A 41 5.69 1.49 4.98
C ALA A 41 5.52 2.90 5.56
N GLY A 42 4.34 3.23 6.07
CA GLY A 42 4.09 4.50 6.73
C GLY A 42 2.75 5.11 6.34
N ASP A 43 2.63 6.42 6.52
CA ASP A 43 1.39 7.16 6.25
C ASP A 43 1.44 7.86 4.89
N TYR A 44 0.72 7.26 3.94
CA TYR A 44 0.57 7.78 2.59
C TYR A 44 -0.49 8.89 2.49
N ASN A 45 -1.19 9.23 3.58
CA ASN A 45 -2.25 10.24 3.64
C ASN A 45 -3.18 10.24 2.41
N CYS A 46 -3.44 9.03 1.91
CA CYS A 46 -4.10 8.76 0.65
C CYS A 46 -4.74 7.38 0.73
N VAL A 47 -5.84 7.23 0.02
CA VAL A 47 -6.54 5.95 -0.14
C VAL A 47 -6.31 5.46 -1.55
N GLU A 48 -5.79 4.24 -1.68
CA GLU A 48 -5.52 3.61 -2.98
C GLU A 48 -6.80 2.95 -3.50
N ALA A 49 -7.46 2.13 -2.68
CA ALA A 49 -8.74 1.51 -3.01
C ALA A 49 -9.81 1.99 -2.03
N SER A 50 -10.70 2.89 -2.50
CA SER A 50 -11.79 3.44 -1.69
C SER A 50 -12.69 2.36 -1.06
N SER A 51 -12.90 1.24 -1.76
CA SER A 51 -13.65 0.08 -1.26
C SER A 51 -12.97 -0.68 -0.12
N LEU A 52 -11.64 -0.66 -0.03
CA LEU A 52 -10.86 -1.40 0.97
C LEU A 52 -10.36 -0.53 2.12
N ASP A 53 -10.04 0.74 1.85
CA ASP A 53 -9.30 1.59 2.79
C ASP A 53 -10.19 2.52 3.64
N ARG A 54 -11.49 2.69 3.31
CA ARG A 54 -12.41 3.53 4.10
C ARG A 54 -13.71 2.82 4.47
N PHE A 55 -13.66 1.83 5.37
CA PHE A 55 -14.85 1.27 6.06
C PHE A 55 -16.10 1.03 5.17
N GLY A 56 -15.93 0.70 3.87
CA GLY A 56 -17.03 0.49 2.92
C GLY A 56 -17.78 1.74 2.44
N GLN A 57 -17.27 2.96 2.64
CA GLN A 57 -17.90 4.15 2.04
C GLN A 57 -17.57 4.25 0.53
N ILE A 58 -18.60 4.11 -0.29
CA ILE A 58 -18.54 4.24 -1.75
C ILE A 58 -18.25 5.72 -2.09
N ARG A 59 -16.98 6.00 -2.40
CA ARG A 59 -16.49 7.24 -3.02
C ARG A 59 -15.74 6.86 -4.29
N PRO A 60 -15.60 7.77 -5.27
CA PRO A 60 -15.33 7.43 -6.67
C PRO A 60 -14.22 6.39 -6.84
N GLU A 61 -14.40 5.47 -7.78
CA GLU A 61 -13.52 4.33 -8.08
C GLU A 61 -12.08 4.72 -8.46
N ARG A 62 -11.82 6.01 -8.64
CA ARG A 62 -10.48 6.52 -8.92
C ARG A 62 -9.70 6.68 -7.61
N THR A 63 -8.55 6.01 -7.55
CA THR A 63 -7.49 6.24 -6.56
C THR A 63 -7.31 7.73 -6.34
N GLU A 64 -7.22 8.20 -5.08
CA GLU A 64 -7.08 9.64 -4.80
C GLU A 64 -5.80 10.23 -5.43
N ARG A 65 -4.81 9.37 -5.77
CA ARG A 65 -3.51 9.73 -6.35
C ARG A 65 -3.08 8.66 -7.35
N GLU A 66 -3.05 9.01 -8.64
CA GLU A 66 -2.66 8.09 -9.72
C GLU A 66 -1.20 7.67 -9.63
N THR A 67 -0.29 8.56 -9.17
CA THR A 67 1.14 8.23 -9.12
C THR A 67 1.46 7.16 -8.07
N LEU A 68 0.75 7.12 -6.93
CA LEU A 68 0.90 6.04 -5.96
C LEU A 68 0.49 4.69 -6.56
N SER A 69 -0.67 4.65 -7.22
CA SER A 69 -1.16 3.45 -7.92
C SER A 69 -0.17 2.97 -8.97
N ARG A 70 0.47 3.88 -9.71
CA ARG A 70 1.53 3.52 -10.68
C ARG A 70 2.78 2.96 -10.01
N ILE A 71 3.17 3.45 -8.83
CA ILE A 71 4.30 2.89 -8.07
C ILE A 71 4.04 1.43 -7.68
N VAL A 72 2.79 1.11 -7.34
CA VAL A 72 2.36 -0.25 -6.95
C VAL A 72 2.10 -1.15 -8.18
N GLN A 73 1.41 -0.64 -9.21
CA GLN A 73 0.98 -1.44 -10.37
C GLN A 73 2.08 -1.60 -11.44
N ASP A 74 2.85 -0.55 -11.71
CA ASP A 74 3.89 -0.56 -12.74
C ASP A 74 5.28 -0.90 -12.16
N GLY A 75 5.39 -1.00 -10.84
CA GLY A 75 6.62 -1.34 -10.12
C GLY A 75 6.67 -2.81 -9.68
N PRO A 76 7.85 -3.30 -9.24
CA PRO A 76 8.01 -4.61 -8.60
C PRO A 76 7.55 -4.61 -7.12
N LEU A 77 6.80 -3.61 -6.70
CA LEU A 77 6.27 -3.50 -5.34
C LEU A 77 4.86 -4.08 -5.31
N ALA A 78 4.50 -4.75 -4.22
CA ALA A 78 3.17 -5.31 -4.03
C ALA A 78 2.59 -4.86 -2.69
N ASP A 79 1.29 -4.57 -2.64
CA ASP A 79 0.62 -4.25 -1.38
C ASP A 79 0.61 -5.50 -0.49
N ALA A 80 1.24 -5.38 0.69
CA ALA A 80 1.34 -6.46 1.67
C ALA A 80 -0.03 -6.98 2.15
N ARG A 81 -1.06 -6.13 2.20
CA ARG A 81 -2.43 -6.54 2.57
C ARG A 81 -3.08 -7.40 1.50
N VAL A 82 -2.83 -7.07 0.23
CA VAL A 82 -3.27 -7.90 -0.91
C VAL A 82 -2.56 -9.25 -0.87
N LEU A 83 -1.23 -9.25 -0.70
CA LEU A 83 -0.45 -10.47 -0.58
C LEU A 83 -0.88 -11.34 0.61
N GLN A 84 -1.17 -10.72 1.77
CA GLN A 84 -1.68 -11.43 2.93
C GLN A 84 -3.04 -12.10 2.65
N GLY A 85 -3.95 -11.41 1.97
CA GLY A 85 -5.23 -11.98 1.55
C GLY A 85 -5.06 -13.22 0.69
N SER A 86 -4.19 -13.14 -0.33
CA SER A 86 -3.87 -14.26 -1.21
C SER A 86 -3.25 -15.44 -0.44
N ALA A 87 -2.26 -15.18 0.42
CA ALA A 87 -1.60 -16.21 1.22
C ALA A 87 -2.56 -16.93 2.17
N LEU A 88 -3.47 -16.19 2.82
CA LEU A 88 -4.49 -16.79 3.69
C LEU A 88 -5.51 -17.62 2.90
N SER A 89 -5.84 -17.22 1.68
CA SER A 89 -6.69 -18.00 0.79
C SER A 89 -6.02 -19.30 0.36
N GLU A 90 -4.75 -19.25 -0.03
CA GLU A 90 -3.97 -20.44 -0.41
C GLU A 90 -3.83 -21.44 0.74
N LEU A 91 -3.70 -20.95 1.97
CA LEU A 91 -3.59 -21.78 3.17
C LEU A 91 -4.95 -22.26 3.71
N GLY A 92 -6.09 -21.86 3.10
CA GLY A 92 -7.43 -22.19 3.58
C GLY A 92 -7.80 -21.54 4.91
N LEU A 93 -7.12 -20.46 5.30
CA LEU A 93 -7.27 -19.76 6.59
C LEU A 93 -8.12 -18.48 6.50
N SER A 94 -8.76 -18.24 5.35
CA SER A 94 -9.56 -17.03 5.09
C SER A 94 -10.68 -16.80 6.11
N LEU A 95 -11.30 -17.88 6.63
CA LEU A 95 -12.38 -17.81 7.63
C LEU A 95 -11.91 -17.39 9.04
N LEU A 96 -10.65 -17.65 9.41
CA LEU A 96 -10.09 -17.24 10.71
C LEU A 96 -9.91 -15.72 10.82
N ASN A 97 -9.69 -15.05 9.68
CA ASN A 97 -9.46 -13.60 9.65
C ASN A 97 -10.77 -12.79 9.79
N MET A 98 -11.92 -13.36 9.40
CA MET A 98 -13.24 -12.74 9.64
C MET A 98 -13.61 -12.75 11.13
N ALA A 99 -13.30 -13.82 11.85
CA ALA A 99 -13.57 -13.94 13.28
C ALA A 99 -12.78 -12.92 14.13
N MET A 100 -11.56 -12.57 13.70
CA MET A 100 -10.69 -11.61 14.40
C MET A 100 -11.06 -10.14 14.14
N ARG A 101 -11.76 -9.83 13.04
CA ARG A 101 -12.20 -8.46 12.69
C ARG A 101 -13.58 -8.09 13.27
N GLY A 102 -14.35 -9.06 13.76
CA GLY A 102 -15.68 -8.84 14.36
C GLY A 102 -15.69 -8.47 15.85
N CYS A 103 -14.52 -8.31 16.48
CA CYS A 103 -14.38 -7.99 17.91
C CYS A 103 -13.87 -6.57 18.20
N GLN A 104 -14.02 -5.62 17.26
CA GLN A 104 -13.70 -4.20 17.49
C GLN A 104 -14.97 -3.35 17.43
#